data_AF-A0AAX1U5U7-F1
#
_entry.id   AF-A0AAX1U5U7-F1
#
_cell.length_a   1.000
_cell.length_b   1.000
_cell.length_c   1.000
_cell.angle_alpha   90.00
_cell.angle_beta   90.00
_cell.angle_gamma   90.00
#
_symmetry.space_group_name_H-M   'P 1'
#
loop_
_entity.id
_entity.type
_entity.pdbx_description
1 polymer ?
#
loop_
_entity_poly.entity_id
_entity_poly.type
_entity_poly.pdbx_seq_one_letter_code
_entity_poly.pdbx_strand_id
1 'polypeptide(L)'
;MRVTKAEVIKTASDMADRNGLHNVSLKAIAENLGIRTPSLYNHIGSLDELLREIAHSGMRTMNEKMIRAVIGKTGDSALKLVAVEYLNYMIEHPGVYEIIQWASWNGTEETAIIFNDYLSLLKTLICSCGFNPDKTTEILNMVTGMLHGYTTLQLRYAFSNPDKVRKELSEAIDTLLLGANQKYKD
;
A
#
# COMPACT_ATOMS: atom_id res chain seq x y z
N MET A 1 -16.74 11.85 -26.16
CA MET A 1 -16.39 10.61 -25.43
C MET A 1 -17.09 10.67 -24.08
N ARG A 2 -17.78 9.61 -23.64
CA ARG A 2 -18.48 9.63 -22.33
C ARG A 2 -17.47 9.22 -21.26
N VAL A 3 -17.10 10.16 -20.40
CA VAL A 3 -16.26 9.88 -19.23
C VAL A 3 -17.02 9.00 -18.24
N THR A 4 -16.31 8.07 -17.61
CA THR A 4 -16.81 7.14 -16.58
C THR A 4 -16.13 7.40 -15.23
N LYS A 5 -16.73 6.96 -14.12
CA LYS A 5 -16.11 7.06 -12.77
C LYS A 5 -14.74 6.36 -12.74
N ALA A 6 -14.61 5.21 -13.42
CA ALA A 6 -13.36 4.47 -13.52
C ALA A 6 -12.26 5.27 -14.26
N GLU A 7 -12.59 5.96 -15.35
CA GLU A 7 -11.63 6.83 -16.06
C GLU A 7 -11.20 8.03 -15.21
N VAL A 8 -12.11 8.60 -14.41
CA VAL A 8 -11.79 9.67 -13.45
C VAL A 8 -10.80 9.19 -12.39
N ILE A 9 -11.10 8.05 -11.75
CA ILE A 9 -10.22 7.42 -10.74
C ILE A 9 -8.85 7.15 -11.35
N LYS A 10 -8.79 6.46 -12.49
CA LYS A 10 -7.52 6.14 -13.16
C LYS A 10 -6.72 7.39 -13.51
N THR A 11 -7.37 8.41 -14.07
CA THR A 11 -6.68 9.65 -14.46
C THR A 11 -6.11 10.37 -13.23
N ALA A 12 -6.88 10.43 -12.14
CA ALA A 12 -6.43 11.04 -10.90
C ALA A 12 -5.29 10.25 -10.23
N SER A 13 -5.35 8.91 -10.21
CA SER A 13 -4.24 8.06 -9.77
C SER A 13 -2.97 8.28 -10.60
N ASP A 14 -3.10 8.26 -11.93
CA ASP A 14 -1.99 8.47 -12.87
C ASP A 14 -1.36 9.87 -12.68
N MET A 15 -2.18 10.88 -12.35
CA MET A 15 -1.71 12.23 -12.02
C MET A 15 -0.99 12.27 -10.67
N ALA A 16 -1.52 11.58 -9.65
CA ALA A 16 -0.88 11.48 -8.34
C ALA A 16 0.49 10.80 -8.46
N ASP A 17 0.58 9.69 -9.19
CA ASP A 17 1.83 8.94 -9.36
C ASP A 17 2.91 9.76 -10.08
N ARG A 18 2.52 10.61 -11.04
CA ARG A 18 3.46 11.46 -11.79
C ARG A 18 3.88 12.72 -11.04
N ASN A 19 2.93 13.38 -10.38
CA ASN A 19 3.09 14.75 -9.91
C ASN A 19 2.94 14.90 -8.39
N GLY A 20 2.63 13.83 -7.66
CA GLY A 20 2.29 13.86 -6.25
C GLY A 20 0.86 14.33 -5.97
N LEU A 21 0.34 13.97 -4.80
CA LEU A 21 -1.05 14.21 -4.39
C LEU A 21 -1.43 15.70 -4.40
N HIS A 22 -0.49 16.58 -4.03
CA HIS A 22 -0.73 18.03 -3.97
C HIS A 22 -1.09 18.67 -5.32
N ASN A 23 -0.80 18.00 -6.44
CA ASN A 23 -1.16 18.46 -7.79
C ASN A 23 -2.48 17.88 -8.30
N VAL A 24 -3.17 17.05 -7.52
CA VAL A 24 -4.46 16.47 -7.87
C VAL A 24 -5.58 17.42 -7.46
N SER A 25 -6.26 18.00 -8.44
CA SER A 25 -7.45 18.84 -8.22
C SER A 25 -8.52 18.52 -9.25
N LEU A 26 -9.80 18.76 -8.90
CA LEU A 26 -10.92 18.56 -9.84
C LEU A 26 -10.74 19.34 -11.14
N LYS A 27 -10.17 20.54 -11.07
CA LYS A 27 -9.85 21.35 -12.25
C LYS A 27 -8.82 20.64 -13.13
N ALA A 28 -7.69 20.23 -12.56
CA ALA A 28 -6.62 19.56 -13.31
C ALA A 28 -7.07 18.21 -13.90
N ILE A 29 -7.91 17.46 -13.17
CA ILE A 29 -8.50 16.20 -13.66
C ILE A 29 -9.44 16.47 -14.85
N ALA A 30 -10.32 17.46 -14.76
CA ALA A 30 -11.24 17.82 -15.84
C ALA A 30 -10.48 18.25 -17.11
N GLU A 31 -9.43 19.04 -16.94
CA GLU A 31 -8.52 19.46 -18.03
C GLU A 31 -7.85 18.25 -18.69
N ASN A 32 -7.34 17.29 -17.91
CA ASN A 32 -6.73 16.06 -18.45
C ASN A 32 -7.73 15.19 -19.23
N LEU A 33 -8.99 15.16 -18.78
CA LEU A 33 -10.07 14.41 -19.42
C LEU A 33 -10.74 15.16 -20.58
N GLY A 34 -10.37 16.41 -20.84
CA GLY A 34 -10.99 17.23 -21.89
C GLY A 34 -12.46 17.56 -21.63
N ILE A 35 -12.87 17.64 -20.36
CA ILE A 35 -14.24 17.98 -19.94
C ILE A 35 -14.28 19.23 -19.07
N ARG A 36 -15.47 19.76 -18.81
CA ARG A 36 -15.66 20.89 -17.88
C ARG A 36 -15.68 20.37 -16.44
N THR A 37 -15.12 21.11 -15.49
CA THR A 37 -15.13 20.73 -14.06
C THR A 37 -16.52 20.37 -13.51
N PRO A 38 -17.61 21.10 -13.83
CA PRO A 38 -18.95 20.71 -13.41
C PRO A 38 -19.38 19.31 -13.87
N SER A 39 -18.86 18.83 -15.01
CA SER A 39 -19.16 17.49 -15.53
C SER A 39 -18.55 16.37 -14.70
N LEU A 40 -17.48 16.62 -13.92
CA LEU A 40 -16.92 15.62 -13.00
C LEU A 40 -17.88 15.26 -11.87
N TYR A 41 -18.69 16.22 -11.40
CA TYR A 41 -19.63 15.98 -10.30
C TYR A 41 -20.75 14.98 -10.65
N ASN A 42 -20.92 14.64 -11.93
CA ASN A 42 -21.79 13.55 -12.36
C ASN A 42 -21.20 12.15 -12.06
N HIS A 43 -19.93 12.08 -11.68
CA HIS A 43 -19.18 10.83 -11.48
C HIS A 43 -18.63 10.69 -10.06
N ILE A 44 -18.36 11.80 -9.37
CA ILE A 44 -17.79 11.85 -8.02
C ILE A 44 -18.47 12.97 -7.22
N GLY A 45 -18.74 12.75 -5.94
CA GLY A 45 -19.33 13.76 -5.07
C GLY A 45 -18.34 14.82 -4.58
N SER A 46 -17.07 14.45 -4.36
CA SER A 46 -16.02 15.38 -3.95
C SER A 46 -14.62 14.89 -4.30
N LEU A 47 -13.61 15.75 -4.10
CA LEU A 47 -12.20 15.34 -4.19
C LEU A 47 -11.89 14.28 -3.13
N ASP A 48 -12.35 14.45 -1.89
CA ASP A 48 -12.11 13.49 -0.81
C ASP A 48 -12.73 12.12 -1.10
N GLU A 49 -13.93 12.09 -1.72
CA GLU A 49 -14.53 10.83 -2.18
C GLU A 49 -13.64 10.16 -3.23
N LEU A 50 -13.18 10.92 -4.23
CA LEU A 50 -12.28 10.41 -5.25
C LEU A 50 -10.97 9.88 -4.65
N LEU A 51 -10.37 10.60 -3.69
CA LEU A 51 -9.13 10.17 -3.04
C LEU A 51 -9.33 8.87 -2.24
N ARG A 52 -10.47 8.69 -1.56
CA ARG A 52 -10.81 7.42 -0.90
C ARG A 52 -10.96 6.28 -1.90
N GLU A 53 -11.66 6.50 -3.01
CA GLU A 53 -11.83 5.49 -4.06
C GLU A 53 -10.49 5.06 -4.67
N ILE A 54 -9.57 6.01 -4.87
CA ILE A 54 -8.18 5.71 -5.30
C ILE A 54 -7.46 4.89 -4.23
N ALA A 55 -7.52 5.29 -2.96
CA ALA A 55 -6.92 4.54 -1.85
C ALA A 55 -7.45 3.10 -1.79
N HIS A 56 -8.77 2.93 -1.90
CA HIS A 56 -9.44 1.63 -1.85
C HIS A 56 -9.03 0.75 -3.02
N SER A 57 -9.08 1.27 -4.24
CA SER A 57 -8.64 0.55 -5.44
C SER A 57 -7.15 0.17 -5.34
N GLY A 58 -6.32 1.08 -4.84
CA GLY A 58 -4.90 0.86 -4.64
C GLY A 58 -4.61 -0.23 -3.62
N MET A 59 -5.24 -0.18 -2.44
CA MET A 59 -5.07 -1.20 -1.40
C MET A 59 -5.59 -2.57 -1.84
N ARG A 60 -6.71 -2.65 -2.56
CA ARG A 60 -7.23 -3.91 -3.11
C ARG A 60 -6.24 -4.53 -4.09
N THR A 61 -5.72 -3.73 -5.04
CA THR A 61 -4.72 -4.18 -6.03
C THR A 61 -3.43 -4.63 -5.36
N MET A 62 -2.96 -3.88 -4.35
CA MET A 62 -1.82 -4.25 -3.52
C MET A 62 -2.03 -5.59 -2.83
N ASN A 63 -3.18 -5.78 -2.16
CA ASN A 63 -3.52 -7.02 -1.46
C ASN A 63 -3.54 -8.21 -2.43
N GLU A 64 -4.14 -8.06 -3.61
CA GLU A 64 -4.16 -9.10 -4.64
C GLU A 64 -2.76 -9.48 -5.15
N LYS A 65 -1.89 -8.49 -5.34
CA LYS A 65 -0.48 -8.72 -5.73
C LYS A 65 0.27 -9.48 -4.64
N MET A 66 0.17 -9.03 -3.39
CA MET A 66 0.82 -9.70 -2.25
C MET A 66 0.33 -11.14 -2.06
N ILE A 67 -0.98 -11.38 -2.16
CA ILE A 67 -1.56 -12.74 -2.07
C ILE A 67 -0.97 -13.64 -3.16
N ARG A 68 -0.95 -13.17 -4.41
CA ARG A 68 -0.40 -13.94 -5.54
C ARG A 68 1.08 -14.28 -5.35
N ALA A 69 1.86 -13.35 -4.80
CA ALA A 69 3.30 -13.54 -4.57
C ALA A 69 3.62 -14.69 -3.59
N VAL A 70 2.67 -15.09 -2.73
CA VAL A 70 2.88 -16.13 -1.71
C VAL A 70 2.04 -17.38 -1.87
N ILE A 71 1.37 -17.56 -3.02
CA ILE A 71 0.67 -18.82 -3.31
C ILE A 71 1.67 -19.99 -3.23
N GLY A 72 1.36 -20.97 -2.36
CA GLY A 72 2.21 -22.15 -2.14
C GLY A 72 3.50 -21.87 -1.35
N LYS A 73 3.61 -20.71 -0.68
CA LYS A 73 4.73 -20.34 0.18
C LYS A 73 4.28 -20.20 1.64
N THR A 74 5.17 -20.50 2.58
CA THR A 74 4.91 -20.38 4.03
C THR A 74 6.16 -19.91 4.78
N GLY A 75 5.99 -19.55 6.05
CA GLY A 75 7.05 -19.17 6.97
C GLY A 75 7.82 -17.92 6.52
N ASP A 76 9.07 -17.84 6.96
CA ASP A 76 9.97 -16.69 6.75
C ASP A 76 10.10 -16.32 5.27
N SER A 77 10.13 -17.32 4.38
CA SER A 77 10.24 -17.10 2.93
C SER A 77 9.04 -16.35 2.36
N ALA A 78 7.83 -16.64 2.85
CA ALA A 78 6.61 -15.99 2.40
C ALA A 78 6.54 -14.54 2.91
N LEU A 79 6.94 -14.29 4.16
CA LEU A 79 6.93 -12.94 4.71
C LEU A 79 7.93 -12.02 3.97
N LYS A 80 9.12 -12.53 3.65
CA LYS A 80 10.11 -11.80 2.84
C LYS A 80 9.58 -11.48 1.43
N LEU A 81 8.87 -12.42 0.80
CA LEU A 81 8.26 -12.21 -0.51
C LEU A 81 7.16 -11.13 -0.47
N VAL A 82 6.24 -11.19 0.50
CA VAL A 82 5.20 -10.15 0.66
C VAL A 82 5.82 -8.79 0.95
N ALA A 83 6.87 -8.73 1.76
CA ALA A 83 7.53 -7.47 2.08
C ALA A 83 8.10 -6.78 0.82
N VAL A 84 8.75 -7.56 -0.04
CA VAL A 84 9.28 -7.05 -1.32
C VAL A 84 8.15 -6.67 -2.28
N GLU A 85 7.07 -7.45 -2.34
CA GLU A 85 5.93 -7.15 -3.22
C GLU A 85 5.17 -5.89 -2.78
N TYR A 86 5.01 -5.68 -1.47
CA TYR A 86 4.48 -4.44 -0.90
C TYR A 86 5.33 -3.23 -1.36
N LEU A 87 6.66 -3.32 -1.21
CA LEU A 87 7.56 -2.25 -1.59
C LEU A 87 7.51 -1.99 -3.11
N ASN A 88 7.51 -3.04 -3.93
CA ASN A 88 7.41 -2.91 -5.39
C ASN A 88 6.15 -2.15 -5.80
N TYR A 89 5.00 -2.52 -5.24
CA TYR A 89 3.74 -1.84 -5.54
C TYR A 89 3.80 -0.36 -5.19
N MET A 90 4.38 0.01 -4.04
CA MET A 90 4.46 1.41 -3.63
C MET A 90 5.47 2.22 -4.44
N ILE A 91 6.55 1.60 -4.91
CA ILE A 91 7.50 2.23 -5.85
C ILE A 91 6.84 2.47 -7.22
N GLU A 92 6.02 1.52 -7.69
CA GLU A 92 5.25 1.67 -8.93
C GLU A 92 4.17 2.75 -8.83
N HIS A 93 3.61 2.93 -7.63
CA HIS A 93 2.47 3.82 -7.38
C HIS A 93 2.70 4.79 -6.20
N PRO A 94 3.66 5.73 -6.33
CA PRO A 94 4.04 6.63 -5.23
C PRO A 94 2.92 7.61 -4.83
N GLY A 95 2.09 8.04 -5.78
CA GLY A 95 0.96 8.92 -5.51
C GLY A 95 -0.19 8.17 -4.84
N VAL A 96 -0.44 6.92 -5.25
CA VAL A 96 -1.37 6.04 -4.54
C VAL A 96 -0.91 5.81 -3.10
N TYR A 97 0.39 5.64 -2.86
CA TYR A 97 0.93 5.54 -1.50
C TYR A 97 0.61 6.79 -0.67
N GLU A 98 0.87 8.00 -1.20
CA GLU A 98 0.51 9.26 -0.52
C GLU A 98 -0.99 9.34 -0.20
N ILE A 99 -1.83 8.91 -1.15
CA ILE A 99 -3.29 8.90 -0.98
C ILE A 99 -3.74 7.89 0.08
N ILE A 100 -3.09 6.72 0.17
CA ILE A 100 -3.34 5.75 1.25
C ILE A 100 -2.97 6.35 2.61
N GLN A 101 -1.84 7.07 2.70
CA GLN A 101 -1.46 7.78 3.93
C GLN A 101 -2.51 8.84 4.30
N TRP A 102 -2.96 9.64 3.33
CA TRP A 102 -4.04 10.60 3.55
C TRP A 102 -5.34 9.93 4.04
N ALA A 103 -5.70 8.77 3.45
CA ALA A 103 -6.90 8.03 3.81
C ALA A 103 -6.83 7.42 5.23
N SER A 104 -5.64 7.28 5.82
CA SER A 104 -5.50 6.84 7.22
C SER A 104 -6.11 7.83 8.22
N TRP A 105 -6.13 9.13 7.87
CA TRP A 105 -6.77 10.18 8.68
C TRP A 105 -8.14 10.61 8.17
N ASN A 106 -8.44 10.37 6.89
CA ASN A 106 -9.64 10.88 6.21
C ASN A 106 -10.54 9.75 5.66
N GLY A 107 -10.34 8.54 6.18
CA GLY A 107 -11.01 7.33 5.76
C GLY A 107 -12.42 7.18 6.30
N THR A 108 -13.02 6.07 5.92
CA THR A 108 -14.35 5.58 6.31
C THR A 108 -14.24 4.18 6.91
N GLU A 109 -15.36 3.62 7.38
CA GLU A 109 -15.42 2.21 7.79
C GLU A 109 -14.94 1.25 6.70
N GLU A 110 -15.32 1.49 5.44
CA GLU A 110 -14.80 0.72 4.29
C GLU A 110 -13.27 0.80 4.17
N THR A 111 -12.69 1.98 4.45
CA THR A 111 -11.23 2.16 4.44
C THR A 111 -10.56 1.26 5.50
N ALA A 112 -11.15 1.19 6.69
CA ALA A 112 -10.66 0.33 7.76
C ALA A 112 -10.77 -1.16 7.42
N ILE A 113 -11.87 -1.58 6.78
CA ILE A 113 -12.08 -2.97 6.34
C ILE A 113 -10.98 -3.38 5.35
N ILE A 114 -10.72 -2.58 4.31
CA ILE A 114 -9.71 -2.90 3.29
C ILE A 114 -8.29 -2.90 3.89
N PHE A 115 -8.01 -1.98 4.82
CA PHE A 115 -6.73 -1.96 5.54
C PHE A 115 -6.56 -3.21 6.41
N ASN A 116 -7.65 -3.72 7.00
CA ASN A 116 -7.63 -4.94 7.79
C ASN A 116 -7.36 -6.21 6.96
N ASP A 117 -7.68 -6.23 5.66
CA ASP A 117 -7.32 -7.34 4.77
C ASP A 117 -5.79 -7.48 4.63
N TYR A 118 -5.09 -6.35 4.50
CA TYR A 118 -3.62 -6.30 4.49
C TYR A 118 -3.04 -6.84 5.80
N LEU A 119 -3.56 -6.38 6.95
CA LEU A 119 -3.11 -6.84 8.26
C LEU A 119 -3.39 -8.33 8.47
N SER A 120 -4.55 -8.82 8.00
CA SER A 120 -4.96 -10.21 8.11
C SER A 120 -4.06 -11.14 7.29
N LEU A 121 -3.63 -10.71 6.10
CA LEU A 121 -2.64 -11.43 5.30
C LEU A 121 -1.31 -11.55 6.05
N LEU A 122 -0.76 -10.42 6.52
CA LEU A 122 0.51 -10.44 7.26
C LEU A 122 0.42 -11.28 8.53
N LYS A 123 -0.68 -11.16 9.28
CA LYS A 123 -0.94 -11.97 10.47
C LYS A 123 -0.90 -13.46 10.17
N THR A 124 -1.57 -13.88 9.08
CA THR A 124 -1.57 -15.28 8.62
C THR A 124 -0.15 -15.77 8.31
N LEU A 125 0.66 -14.97 7.63
CA LEU A 125 2.04 -15.33 7.29
C LEU A 125 2.93 -15.40 8.54
N ILE A 126 2.79 -14.46 9.48
CA ILE A 126 3.49 -14.47 10.76
C ILE A 126 3.14 -15.73 11.57
N CYS A 127 1.86 -16.09 11.66
CA CYS A 127 1.45 -17.34 12.32
C CYS A 127 2.09 -18.58 11.67
N SER A 128 2.31 -18.56 10.35
CA SER A 128 2.96 -19.67 9.64
C SER A 128 4.46 -19.81 9.92
N CYS A 129 5.07 -18.83 10.60
CA CYS A 129 6.50 -18.86 10.98
C CYS A 129 6.75 -19.62 12.30
N GLY A 130 5.70 -20.07 13.00
CA GLY A 130 5.84 -20.90 14.20
C GLY A 130 6.17 -20.14 15.50
N PHE A 131 5.89 -18.84 15.55
CA PHE A 131 6.03 -18.03 16.77
C PHE A 131 4.91 -18.33 17.78
N ASN A 132 5.13 -17.95 19.05
CA ASN A 132 4.07 -17.90 20.06
C ASN A 132 2.89 -17.03 19.55
N PRO A 133 1.66 -17.57 19.44
CA PRO A 133 0.49 -16.85 18.93
C PRO A 133 0.19 -15.54 19.67
N ASP A 134 0.48 -15.46 20.96
CA ASP A 134 0.25 -14.27 21.79
C ASP A 134 1.14 -13.08 21.38
N LYS A 135 2.22 -13.36 20.64
CA LYS A 135 3.19 -12.36 20.16
C LYS A 135 2.92 -11.91 18.73
N THR A 136 1.94 -12.49 18.05
CA THR A 136 1.62 -12.19 16.65
C THR A 136 1.40 -10.68 16.42
N THR A 137 0.67 -10.01 17.32
CA THR A 137 0.40 -8.56 17.18
C THR A 137 1.67 -7.72 17.33
N GLU A 138 2.57 -8.08 18.25
CA GLU A 138 3.84 -7.38 18.45
C GLU A 138 4.74 -7.51 17.20
N ILE A 139 4.81 -8.72 16.65
CA ILE A 139 5.56 -9.00 15.40
C ILE A 139 4.93 -8.27 14.21
N LEU A 140 3.60 -8.27 14.10
CA LEU A 140 2.87 -7.55 13.06
C LEU A 140 3.18 -6.05 13.08
N ASN A 141 3.23 -5.43 14.26
CA ASN A 141 3.57 -4.02 14.42
C ASN A 141 5.01 -3.73 13.97
N MET A 142 5.97 -4.61 14.30
CA MET A 142 7.36 -4.46 13.84
C MET A 142 7.47 -4.59 12.31
N VAL A 143 6.81 -5.59 11.71
CA VAL A 143 6.81 -5.81 10.26
C VAL A 143 6.18 -4.64 9.53
N THR A 144 4.98 -4.22 9.92
CA THR A 144 4.27 -3.08 9.30
C THR A 144 5.07 -1.77 9.44
N GLY A 145 5.71 -1.55 10.59
CA GLY A 145 6.63 -0.42 10.79
C GLY A 145 7.83 -0.46 9.85
N MET A 146 8.47 -1.62 9.65
CA MET A 146 9.56 -1.77 8.69
C MET A 146 9.10 -1.51 7.26
N LEU A 147 7.98 -2.11 6.84
CA LEU A 147 7.42 -1.89 5.50
C LEU A 147 7.14 -0.41 5.23
N HIS A 148 6.47 0.26 6.17
CA HIS A 148 6.18 1.69 6.06
C HIS A 148 7.45 2.55 6.02
N GLY A 149 8.43 2.24 6.88
CA GLY A 149 9.70 2.97 6.96
C GLY A 149 10.51 2.85 5.66
N TYR A 150 10.72 1.63 5.17
CA TYR A 150 11.46 1.39 3.93
C TYR A 150 10.79 2.03 2.72
N THR A 151 9.47 1.89 2.59
CA THR A 151 8.71 2.53 1.51
C THR A 151 8.81 4.05 1.57
N THR A 152 8.61 4.66 2.75
CA THR A 152 8.70 6.13 2.90
C THR A 152 10.09 6.64 2.53
N LEU A 153 11.14 5.97 2.99
CA LEU A 153 12.52 6.36 2.70
C LEU A 153 12.87 6.19 1.23
N GLN A 154 12.41 5.12 0.58
CA GLN A 154 12.59 4.91 -0.85
C GLN A 154 11.86 5.98 -1.67
N LEU A 155 10.60 6.27 -1.36
CA LEU A 155 9.80 7.23 -2.12
C LEU A 155 10.25 8.68 -1.94
N ARG A 156 10.88 9.00 -0.81
CA ARG A 156 11.47 10.32 -0.54
C ARG A 156 12.92 10.44 -0.99
N TYR A 157 13.40 9.52 -1.82
CA TYR A 157 14.77 9.50 -2.38
C TYR A 157 15.88 9.45 -1.31
N ALA A 158 15.57 9.06 -0.07
CA ALA A 158 16.59 8.80 0.95
C ALA A 158 17.37 7.52 0.62
N PHE A 159 16.75 6.61 -0.14
CA PHE A 159 17.43 5.51 -0.80
C PHE A 159 17.50 5.74 -2.32
N SER A 160 18.70 5.62 -2.88
CA SER A 160 18.97 5.94 -4.29
C SER A 160 18.85 4.74 -5.25
N ASN A 161 18.78 3.50 -4.73
CA ASN A 161 18.74 2.29 -5.55
C ASN A 161 17.64 1.32 -5.09
N PRO A 162 16.50 1.24 -5.83
CA PRO A 162 15.39 0.34 -5.52
C PRO A 162 15.78 -1.14 -5.37
N ASP A 163 16.72 -1.65 -6.18
CA ASP A 163 17.16 -3.05 -6.08
C ASP A 163 17.90 -3.32 -4.77
N LYS A 164 18.73 -2.36 -4.34
CA LYS A 164 19.42 -2.42 -3.06
C LYS A 164 18.42 -2.41 -1.90
N VAL A 165 17.40 -1.54 -1.97
CA VAL A 165 16.37 -1.43 -0.93
C VAL A 165 15.51 -2.68 -0.83
N ARG A 166 15.14 -3.32 -1.96
CA ARG A 166 14.44 -4.61 -1.94
C ARG A 166 15.23 -5.67 -1.17
N LYS A 167 16.54 -5.74 -1.43
CA LYS A 167 17.44 -6.67 -0.74
C LYS A 167 17.56 -6.34 0.75
N GLU A 168 17.79 -5.07 1.08
CA GLU A 168 17.92 -4.61 2.48
C GLU A 168 16.63 -4.83 3.27
N LEU A 169 15.45 -4.61 2.67
CA LEU A 169 14.18 -4.92 3.30
C LEU A 169 14.04 -6.42 3.56
N SER A 170 14.42 -7.27 2.61
CA SER A 170 14.40 -8.72 2.79
C SER A 170 15.32 -9.16 3.94
N GLU A 171 16.53 -8.61 4.01
CA GLU A 171 17.51 -8.85 5.10
C GLU A 171 17.03 -8.30 6.45
N ALA A 172 16.34 -7.16 6.47
CA ALA A 172 15.75 -6.59 7.68
C ALA A 172 14.62 -7.46 8.23
N ILE A 173 13.75 -8.00 7.37
CA ILE A 173 12.72 -8.97 7.75
C ILE A 173 13.37 -10.25 8.28
N ASP A 174 14.41 -10.77 7.62
CA ASP A 174 15.16 -11.93 8.09
C ASP A 174 15.72 -11.72 9.51
N THR A 175 16.37 -10.57 9.72
CA THR A 175 16.93 -10.17 11.02
C THR A 175 15.85 -10.06 12.09
N LEU A 176 14.70 -9.46 11.76
CA LEU A 176 13.55 -9.36 12.66
C LEU A 176 13.04 -10.74 13.05
N LEU A 177 12.89 -11.66 12.10
CA LEU A 177 12.38 -13.01 12.35
C LEU A 177 13.36 -13.84 13.18
N LEU A 178 14.67 -13.70 12.96
CA LEU A 178 15.70 -14.31 13.80
C LEU A 178 15.61 -13.79 15.25
N GLY A 179 15.48 -12.48 15.44
CA GLY A 179 15.31 -11.88 16.76
C GLY A 179 13.99 -12.28 17.44
N ALA A 180 12.89 -12.33 16.69
CA ALA A 180 11.60 -12.79 17.17
C ALA A 180 11.64 -14.27 17.58
N ASN A 181 12.30 -15.12 16.80
CA ASN A 181 12.51 -16.53 17.12
C ASN A 181 13.33 -16.71 18.39
N GLN A 182 14.30 -15.84 18.67
CA GLN A 182 15.08 -15.91 19.90
C GLN A 182 14.28 -15.39 21.11
N LYS A 183 13.45 -14.36 20.93
CA LYS A 183 12.73 -13.69 22.01
C LYS A 183 11.40 -14.35 22.39
N TYR A 184 10.75 -15.03 21.44
CA TYR A 184 9.38 -15.54 21.58
C TYR A 184 9.26 -17.04 21.28
N LYS A 185 10.34 -17.81 21.47
CA LYS A 185 10.37 -19.24 21.17
C LYS A 185 9.55 -20.11 22.11
N ASP A 186 9.04 -19.53 23.21
CA ASP A 186 8.25 -20.20 24.23
C ASP A 186 6.84 -19.57 24.34
#